data_AF-A0A7J0EL74-F1
#
_entry.id   AF-A0A7J0EL74-F1
#
_cell.length_a   1.000
_cell.length_b   1.000
_cell.length_c   1.000
_cell.angle_alpha   90.00
_cell.angle_beta   90.00
_cell.angle_gamma   90.00
#
_symmetry.space_group_name_H-M   'P 1'
#
loop_
_entity.id
_entity.type
_entity.pdbx_description
1 polymer ?
#
loop_
_entity_poly.entity_id
_entity_poly.type
_entity_poly.pdbx_seq_one_letter_code
_entity_poly.pdbx_strand_id
1 'polypeptide(L)' 'MGKMMYRRLMGSKHLRQRLLLSTLSSRPILVDNIRSDATPPGLRPHEVSFLRLLQKISDECFIEINETDISQNSSS' A
#
# COMPACT_ATOMS: atom_id res chain seq x y z
N MET A 1 -15.22 14.62 12.76
CA MET A 1 -14.52 13.70 11.82
C MET A 1 -14.31 12.39 12.56
N GLY A 2 -15.04 11.32 12.21
CA GLY A 2 -14.95 10.03 12.91
C GLY A 2 -13.58 9.39 12.71
N LYS A 3 -13.07 8.68 13.72
CA LYS A 3 -11.82 7.91 13.63
C LYS A 3 -11.93 6.91 12.47
N MET A 4 -11.21 7.16 11.37
CA MET A 4 -11.20 6.25 10.22
C MET A 4 -10.57 4.93 10.66
N MET A 5 -11.35 3.85 10.60
CA MET A 5 -10.91 2.54 11.05
C MET A 5 -10.39 1.74 9.85
N TYR A 6 -9.07 1.67 9.71
CA TYR A 6 -8.41 0.89 8.66
C TYR A 6 -8.23 -0.55 9.11
N ARG A 7 -8.43 -1.52 8.20
CA ARG A 7 -7.97 -2.89 8.42
C ARG A 7 -6.45 -2.93 8.15
N ARG A 8 -5.67 -3.15 9.19
CA ARG A 8 -4.21 -3.31 9.08
C ARG A 8 -3.87 -4.70 8.52
N LEU A 9 -3.00 -4.73 7.52
CA LEU A 9 -2.47 -5.91 6.83
C LEU A 9 -0.95 -5.80 6.73
N MET A 10 -0.27 -6.92 6.57
CA MET A 10 1.21 -6.97 6.51
C MET A 10 1.68 -7.60 5.21
N GLY A 11 2.79 -7.07 4.70
CA GLY A 11 3.52 -7.61 3.57
C GLY A 11 2.83 -7.45 2.21
N SER A 12 3.57 -7.80 1.16
CA SER A 12 3.13 -7.67 -0.23
C SER A 12 2.31 -8.86 -0.77
N LYS A 13 2.14 -9.93 0.02
CA LYS A 13 1.42 -11.13 -0.42
C LYS A 13 -0.04 -10.78 -0.75
N HIS A 14 -0.47 -11.12 -1.97
CA HIS A 14 -1.80 -10.83 -2.48
C HIS A 14 -2.19 -9.33 -2.48
N LEU A 15 -1.20 -8.42 -2.62
CA LEU A 15 -1.46 -6.96 -2.56
C LEU A 15 -2.55 -6.52 -3.54
N ARG A 16 -2.50 -7.00 -4.80
CA ARG A 16 -3.50 -6.69 -5.82
C ARG A 16 -4.90 -7.15 -5.44
N GLN A 17 -5.07 -8.39 -4.96
CA GLN A 17 -6.38 -8.86 -4.51
C GLN A 17 -6.89 -8.10 -3.29
N ARG A 18 -6.01 -7.79 -2.33
CA ARG A 18 -6.37 -7.01 -1.13
C ARG A 18 -6.89 -5.62 -1.49
N LEU A 19 -6.18 -4.93 -2.38
CA LEU A 19 -6.59 -3.62 -2.88
C LEU A 19 -7.91 -3.70 -3.65
N LEU A 20 -8.07 -4.67 -4.56
CA LEU A 20 -9.32 -4.88 -5.29
C LEU A 20 -10.51 -5.11 -4.33
N LEU A 21 -10.35 -5.99 -3.35
CA LEU A 21 -11.40 -6.28 -2.36
C LEU A 21 -11.66 -5.08 -1.44
N SER A 22 -10.64 -4.31 -1.09
CA SER A 22 -10.78 -3.05 -0.34
C SER A 22 -11.66 -2.06 -1.10
N THR A 23 -11.39 -1.88 -2.40
CA THR A 23 -12.19 -1.04 -3.30
C THR A 23 -13.63 -1.54 -3.40
N LEU A 24 -13.84 -2.83 -3.70
CA LEU A 24 -15.19 -3.40 -3.89
C LEU A 24 -16.04 -3.40 -2.61
N SER A 25 -15.40 -3.52 -1.45
CA SER A 25 -16.10 -3.54 -0.16
C SER A 25 -16.22 -2.17 0.50
N SER A 26 -15.63 -1.13 -0.09
CA SER A 26 -15.48 0.20 0.50
C SER A 26 -14.93 0.16 1.94
N ARG A 27 -14.02 -0.79 2.20
CA ARG A 27 -13.36 -0.94 3.52
C ARG A 27 -11.92 -0.47 3.40
N PRO A 28 -11.52 0.61 4.09
CA PRO A 28 -10.16 1.11 3.99
C PRO A 28 -9.18 0.13 4.63
N ILE A 29 -8.02 -0.05 4.01
CA ILE A 29 -6.94 -0.91 4.49
C ILE A 29 -5.65 -0.10 4.67
N LEU A 30 -4.77 -0.60 5.53
CA LEU A 30 -3.41 -0.09 5.72
C LEU A 30 -2.47 -1.28 5.58
N VAL A 31 -1.50 -1.22 4.67
CA VAL A 31 -0.58 -2.33 4.40
C VAL A 31 0.84 -1.91 4.76
N ASP A 32 1.37 -2.47 5.85
CA ASP A 32 2.73 -2.21 6.33
C ASP A 32 3.72 -3.30 5.88
N ASN A 33 5.02 -3.05 6.08
CA ASN A 33 6.10 -4.01 5.85
C ASN A 33 6.11 -4.63 4.45
N ILE A 34 5.83 -3.81 3.43
CA ILE A 34 5.91 -4.23 2.03
C ILE A 34 7.39 -4.43 1.68
N ARG A 35 7.87 -5.67 1.77
CA ARG A 35 9.23 -6.08 1.39
C ARG A 35 10.31 -5.26 2.11
N SER A 36 10.15 -5.09 3.42
CA SER A 36 11.09 -4.34 4.27
C SER A 36 12.52 -4.93 4.25
N ASP A 37 12.65 -6.19 3.89
CA ASP A 37 13.89 -6.98 3.83
C ASP A 37 14.48 -7.09 2.40
N ALA A 38 13.80 -6.58 1.37
CA ALA A 38 14.25 -6.70 -0.01
C ALA A 38 15.11 -5.51 -0.46
N THR A 39 15.87 -5.69 -1.53
CA THR A 39 16.62 -4.62 -2.21
C THR A 39 16.16 -4.49 -3.66
N PRO A 40 15.50 -3.39 -4.07
CA PRO A 40 15.02 -2.29 -3.23
C PRO A 40 13.79 -2.69 -2.36
N PRO A 41 13.61 -2.07 -1.19
CA PRO A 41 12.45 -2.30 -0.35
C PRO A 41 11.20 -1.63 -0.92
N GLY A 42 10.03 -1.95 -0.37
CA GLY A 42 8.79 -1.23 -0.68
C GLY A 42 8.03 -1.73 -1.90
N LEU A 43 7.25 -0.84 -2.50
CA LEU A 43 6.39 -1.12 -3.66
C LEU A 43 7.21 -1.32 -4.94
N ARG A 44 6.76 -2.24 -5.79
CA ARG A 44 7.32 -2.42 -7.13
C ARG A 44 6.65 -1.47 -8.12
N PRO A 45 7.31 -1.10 -9.24
CA PRO A 45 6.75 -0.18 -10.23
C PRO A 45 5.35 -0.56 -10.72
N HIS A 46 5.08 -1.86 -10.93
CA HIS A 46 3.77 -2.34 -11.36
C HIS A 46 2.68 -2.19 -10.30
N GLU A 47 3.03 -2.19 -9.01
CA GLU A 47 2.06 -1.97 -7.92
C GLU A 47 1.72 -0.51 -7.79
N VAL A 48 2.71 0.38 -7.98
CA VAL A 48 2.47 1.83 -8.08
C VAL A 48 1.56 2.14 -9.26
N SER A 49 1.82 1.54 -10.44
CA SER A 49 0.94 1.66 -11.60
C SER A 49 -0.48 1.14 -11.32
N PHE A 50 -0.61 0.06 -10.55
CA PHE A 50 -1.92 -0.47 -10.15
C PHE A 50 -2.66 0.45 -9.18
N LEU A 51 -1.99 1.04 -8.20
CA LEU A 51 -2.58 2.04 -7.30
C LEU A 51 -3.06 3.28 -8.07
N ARG A 52 -2.26 3.76 -9.03
CA ARG A 52 -2.64 4.84 -9.94
C ARG A 52 -3.84 4.48 -10.81
N LEU A 53 -3.93 3.23 -11.26
CA LEU A 53 -5.10 2.75 -12.00
C LEU A 53 -6.35 2.80 -11.11
N LEU A 54 -6.27 2.30 -9.88
CA LEU A 54 -7.39 2.32 -8.93
C LEU A 54 -7.89 3.75 -8.66
N GLN A 55 -6.97 4.70 -8.45
CA GLN A 55 -7.31 6.12 -8.33
C GLN A 55 -8.01 6.70 -9.56
N LYS A 56 -7.64 6.26 -10.77
CA LYS A 56 -8.25 6.77 -12.01
C LYS A 56 -9.64 6.21 -12.27
N ILE A 57 -9.92 4.98 -11.85
CA ILE A 57 -11.18 4.29 -12.15
C ILE A 57 -12.19 4.36 -10.99
N SER A 58 -11.78 4.88 -9.83
CA SER A 58 -12.62 4.95 -8.63
C SER A 58 -12.78 6.40 -8.21
N ASP A 59 -14.02 6.87 -8.13
CA ASP A 59 -14.32 8.18 -7.57
C ASP A 59 -14.02 8.20 -6.06
N GLU A 60 -13.56 9.35 -5.57
CA GLU A 60 -13.24 9.59 -4.15
C GLU A 60 -12.24 8.58 -3.51
N CYS A 61 -11.32 8.03 -4.31
CA CYS A 61 -10.28 7.12 -3.81
C CYS A 61 -9.05 7.87 -3.28
N PHE A 62 -8.82 7.80 -1.96
CA PHE A 62 -7.60 8.32 -1.33
C PHE A 62 -6.56 7.22 -1.15
N ILE A 63 -5.33 7.46 -1.63
CA ILE A 63 -4.19 6.56 -1.46
C ILE A 63 -3.00 7.38 -0.98
N GLU A 64 -2.42 6.96 0.14
CA GLU A 64 -1.20 7.52 0.71
C GLU A 64 -0.09 6.46 0.66
N ILE A 65 1.08 6.83 0.17
CA ILE A 65 2.26 5.96 0.09
C ILE A 65 3.33 6.63 0.93
N ASN A 66 3.75 5.97 2.01
CA ASN A 66 4.86 6.43 2.80
C ASN A 66 6.17 6.20 2.05
N GLU A 67 7.09 7.15 2.14
CA GLU A 67 8.46 6.95 1.68
C GLU A 67 9.12 5.86 2.52
N THR A 68 9.69 4.87 1.84
CA THR A 68 10.60 3.92 2.49
C THR A 68 11.95 4.60 2.61
N ASP A 69 12.36 4.97 3.83
CA ASP A 69 13.70 5.45 4.10
C ASP A 69 14.73 4.36 3.78
N ILE A 70 15.46 4.52 2.67
CA ILE A 70 16.55 3.61 2.25
C ILE A 70 17.81 3.83 3.12
N SER A 71 17.79 4.78 4.06
CA SER A 71 18.95 5.38 4.72
C SER A 71 19.35 4.81 6.09
N GLN A 72 18.63 3.84 6.66
CA GLN A 72 18.91 3.32 8.02
C GLN A 72 19.64 1.97 8.09
N ASN A 73 20.13 1.39 6.99
CA ASN A 73 20.81 0.07 7.03
C ASN A 73 22.25 0.07 6.48
N SER A 74 22.92 1.23 6.49
CA SER A 74 24.32 1.38 6.02
C SER A 74 25.32 1.58 7.17
N SER A 75 24.96 1.21 8.40
CA SER A 75 25.82 1.37 9.58
C SER A 75 25.74 0.12 10.48
N SER A 76 26.50 -0.91 10.15
CA SER A 76 26.98 -1.96 11.07
C SER A 76 28.21 -2.62 10.47
#